data_AF-A0A8X8ZDN3-F1
#
_entry.id   AF-A0A8X8ZDN3-F1
#
_cell.length_a   1.000
_cell.length_b   1.000
_cell.length_c   1.000
_cell.angle_alpha   90.00
_cell.angle_beta   90.00
_cell.angle_gamma   90.00
#
_symmetry.space_group_name_H-M   'P 1'
#
loop_
_entity.id
_entity.type
_entity.pdbx_description
1 polymer ?
#
loop_
_entity_poly.entity_id
_entity_poly.type
_entity_poly.pdbx_seq_one_letter_code
_entity_poly.pdbx_strand_id
1 'polypeptide(L)'
;MMRDKAKKREQQTQADPDRKIAMVREDAAKMEQQMEEGRKKGKRSNENSTDGYGGSCCSNQETAVALVCFLWDFYVQDFVLMEFRGGGLMVYDLTGAISASFFKGYSKLSNKEKLEWNNRGFSTFHSIVVAAGSLYLLLISDLFVDSEDVLFVNKSSTLSETIMGVSIGYFLSDLAMIIYNYPALGGIEYILHHGLSMFSIVQSLLSGQAQFYIFIVLFTEITTPFVNLRWHLDVAGLKNSKLYIYNGVALFIGWLV
;
A
#
# COMPACT_ATOMS: atom_id res chain seq x y z
N MET A 1 49.21 6.69 9.43
CA MET A 1 49.14 7.24 8.06
C MET A 1 47.81 7.91 7.72
N MET A 2 46.65 7.21 7.73
CA MET A 2 45.35 7.85 7.41
C MET A 2 44.86 8.81 8.51
N ARG A 3 45.03 8.45 9.79
CA ARG A 3 44.67 9.31 10.93
C ARG A 3 45.51 10.59 11.01
N ASP A 4 46.78 10.51 10.62
CA ASP A 4 47.70 11.67 10.62
C ASP A 4 47.35 12.66 9.50
N LYS A 5 46.89 12.15 8.35
CA LYS A 5 46.39 12.99 7.24
C LYS A 5 45.10 13.73 7.63
N ALA A 6 44.20 13.09 8.37
CA ALA A 6 42.95 13.71 8.84
C ALA A 6 43.22 14.86 9.82
N LYS A 7 44.07 14.65 10.83
CA LYS A 7 44.45 15.69 11.80
C LYS A 7 45.17 16.88 11.15
N LYS A 8 46.04 16.62 10.16
CA LYS A 8 46.73 17.68 9.42
C LYS A 8 45.79 18.50 8.53
N ARG A 9 44.74 17.86 7.99
CA ARG A 9 43.67 18.54 7.25
C ARG A 9 42.84 19.43 8.17
N GLU A 10 42.42 18.95 9.34
CA GLU A 10 41.65 19.76 10.30
C GLU A 10 42.40 21.01 10.75
N GLN A 11 43.68 20.89 11.10
CA GLN A 11 44.51 22.06 11.49
C GLN A 11 44.69 23.08 10.36
N GLN A 12 44.83 22.62 9.11
CA GLN A 12 44.94 23.50 7.94
C GLN A 12 43.62 24.17 7.55
N THR A 13 42.50 23.58 7.94
CA THR A 13 41.13 24.00 7.60
C THR A 13 40.58 25.01 8.61
N GLN A 14 41.19 25.10 9.80
CA GLN A 14 40.84 26.06 10.85
C GLN A 14 41.55 27.42 10.68
N ALA A 15 42.59 27.48 9.85
CA ALA A 15 43.41 28.67 9.62
C ALA A 15 42.97 29.53 8.41
N ASP A 16 42.16 28.98 7.50
CA ASP A 16 41.75 29.67 6.26
C ASP A 16 40.37 29.15 5.77
N PRO A 17 39.31 29.97 5.85
CA PRO A 17 37.96 29.57 5.44
C PRO A 17 37.79 29.41 3.92
N ASP A 18 38.59 30.10 3.09
CA ASP A 18 38.52 29.94 1.62
C ASP A 18 39.08 28.58 1.19
N ARG A 19 39.98 28.02 2.00
CA ARG A 19 40.54 26.68 1.80
C ARG A 19 39.52 25.56 2.04
N LYS A 20 38.53 25.76 2.92
CA LYS A 20 37.39 24.83 3.08
C LYS A 20 36.61 24.69 1.78
N ILE A 21 36.32 25.83 1.15
CA ILE A 21 35.54 25.89 -0.10
C ILE A 21 36.33 25.23 -1.24
N ALA A 22 37.64 25.50 -1.32
CA ALA A 22 38.52 24.86 -2.31
C ALA A 22 38.57 23.33 -2.15
N MET A 23 38.66 22.83 -0.92
CA MET A 23 38.71 21.39 -0.65
C MET A 23 37.39 20.69 -0.97
N VAL A 24 36.25 21.31 -0.64
CA VAL A 24 34.92 20.78 -1.00
C VAL A 24 34.74 20.72 -2.53
N ARG A 25 35.23 21.72 -3.27
CA ARG A 25 35.22 21.71 -4.74
C ARG A 25 36.11 20.61 -5.32
N GLU A 26 37.27 20.37 -4.74
CA GLU A 26 38.19 19.31 -5.19
C GLU A 26 37.61 17.91 -4.91
N ASP A 27 36.98 17.71 -3.76
CA ASP A 27 36.32 16.44 -3.43
C ASP A 27 35.07 16.20 -4.29
N ALA A 28 34.31 17.25 -4.61
CA ALA A 28 33.18 17.16 -5.55
C ALA A 28 33.66 16.79 -6.97
N ALA A 29 34.75 17.39 -7.46
CA ALA A 29 35.33 17.06 -8.77
C ALA A 29 35.85 15.61 -8.84
N LYS A 30 36.41 15.08 -7.75
CA LYS A 30 36.82 13.68 -7.66
C LYS A 30 35.62 12.72 -7.65
N MET A 31 34.53 13.09 -6.98
CA MET A 31 33.29 12.32 -7.01
C MET A 31 32.68 12.27 -8.42
N GLU A 32 32.64 13.41 -9.13
CA GLU A 32 32.15 13.46 -10.52
C GLU A 32 32.99 12.59 -11.45
N GLN A 33 34.32 12.62 -11.32
CA GLN A 33 35.21 11.79 -12.11
C GLN A 33 34.99 10.28 -11.82
N GLN A 34 34.78 9.90 -10.55
CA GLN A 34 34.45 8.52 -10.18
C GLN A 34 33.10 8.06 -10.72
N MET A 35 32.09 8.94 -10.72
CA MET A 35 30.78 8.65 -11.30
C MET A 35 30.85 8.46 -12.81
N GLU A 36 31.64 9.28 -13.52
CA GLU A 36 31.79 9.18 -14.97
C GLU A 36 32.59 7.92 -15.38
N GLU A 37 33.61 7.53 -14.59
CA GLU A 37 34.30 6.25 -14.76
C GLU A 37 33.38 5.06 -14.46
N GLY A 38 32.53 5.16 -13.44
CA GLY A 38 31.49 4.17 -13.14
C GLY A 38 30.50 4.01 -14.30
N ARG A 39 30.05 5.13 -14.89
CA ARG A 39 29.13 5.16 -16.05
C ARG A 39 29.75 4.53 -17.30
N LYS A 40 31.04 4.80 -17.56
CA LYS A 40 31.78 4.19 -18.68
C LYS A 40 32.00 2.68 -18.48
N LYS A 41 32.27 2.23 -17.25
CA LYS A 41 32.36 0.80 -16.91
C LYS A 41 31.01 0.10 -17.04
N GLY A 42 29.92 0.73 -16.60
CA GLY A 42 28.55 0.22 -16.75
C GLY A 42 28.13 0.05 -18.22
N LYS A 43 28.44 1.03 -19.08
CA LYS A 43 28.17 0.91 -20.53
C LYS A 43 28.99 -0.20 -21.20
N ARG A 44 30.26 -0.36 -20.83
CA ARG A 44 31.14 -1.40 -21.39
C ARG A 44 30.77 -2.81 -20.93
N SER A 45 30.17 -2.94 -19.74
CA SER A 45 29.61 -4.20 -19.24
C SER A 45 28.33 -4.61 -19.99
N ASN A 46 27.50 -3.63 -20.38
CA ASN A 46 26.28 -3.86 -21.16
C ASN A 46 26.54 -4.25 -22.62
N GLU A 47 27.63 -3.78 -23.23
CA GLU A 47 28.00 -4.18 -24.60
C GLU A 47 28.55 -5.61 -24.70
N ASN A 48 29.05 -6.19 -23.60
CA ASN A 48 29.57 -7.56 -23.56
C ASN A 48 28.54 -8.61 -23.09
N SER A 49 27.31 -8.19 -22.78
CA SER A 49 26.23 -9.05 -22.25
C SER A 49 24.97 -9.01 -23.12
N THR A 50 25.13 -8.88 -24.44
CA THR A 50 24.05 -9.21 -25.38
C THR A 50 23.93 -10.72 -25.49
N ASP A 51 23.32 -11.35 -24.49
CA ASP A 51 22.55 -12.59 -24.61
C ASP A 51 21.63 -12.71 -23.37
N GLY A 52 20.33 -12.46 -23.58
CA GLY A 52 19.26 -12.87 -22.67
C GLY A 52 18.86 -11.86 -21.59
N TYR A 53 17.68 -11.24 -21.78
CA TYR A 53 16.86 -10.55 -20.77
C TYR A 53 17.49 -9.31 -20.10
N GLY A 54 17.44 -8.18 -20.80
CA GLY A 54 17.80 -6.88 -20.23
C GLY A 54 16.96 -5.76 -20.81
N GLY A 55 15.82 -5.46 -20.19
CA GLY A 55 15.04 -4.27 -20.52
C GLY A 55 13.82 -4.13 -19.64
N SER A 56 13.95 -3.47 -18.49
CA SER A 56 12.95 -2.51 -17.99
C SER A 56 13.28 -2.04 -16.56
N CYS A 57 14.34 -1.24 -16.37
CA CYS A 57 14.45 -0.47 -15.11
C CYS A 57 13.98 0.98 -15.31
N CYS A 58 14.16 1.55 -16.51
CA CYS A 58 13.65 2.88 -16.85
C CYS A 58 12.25 2.88 -17.49
N SER A 59 11.72 1.73 -17.93
CA SER A 59 10.34 1.64 -18.44
C SER A 59 9.35 1.33 -17.32
N ASN A 60 9.75 0.59 -16.28
CA ASN A 60 8.85 0.18 -15.20
C ASN A 60 8.38 1.34 -14.31
N GLN A 61 9.20 2.38 -14.13
CA GLN A 61 8.80 3.54 -13.31
C GLN A 61 7.78 4.42 -14.03
N GLU A 62 7.89 4.56 -15.36
CA GLU A 62 6.87 5.23 -16.16
C GLU A 62 5.62 4.37 -16.34
N THR A 63 5.72 3.04 -16.43
CA THR A 63 4.54 2.16 -16.51
C THR A 63 3.85 1.95 -15.17
N ALA A 64 4.55 1.98 -14.03
CA ALA A 64 3.95 1.90 -12.70
C ALA A 64 3.27 3.23 -12.35
N VAL A 65 3.89 4.37 -12.67
CA VAL A 65 3.22 5.68 -12.61
C VAL A 65 2.08 5.73 -13.62
N ALA A 66 2.23 5.19 -14.83
CA ALA A 66 1.16 5.15 -15.82
C ALA A 66 0.05 4.18 -15.43
N LEU A 67 0.31 3.05 -14.77
CA LEU A 67 -0.70 2.12 -14.22
C LEU A 67 -1.36 2.69 -12.98
N VAL A 68 -0.61 3.35 -12.10
CA VAL A 68 -1.18 4.14 -11.01
C VAL A 68 -2.01 5.27 -11.58
N CYS A 69 -1.61 5.92 -12.68
CA CYS A 69 -2.37 6.94 -13.40
C CYS A 69 -3.53 6.35 -14.24
N PHE A 70 -3.45 5.12 -14.73
CA PHE A 70 -4.50 4.43 -15.50
C PHE A 70 -5.52 3.80 -14.56
N LEU A 71 -5.09 3.29 -13.41
CA LEU A 71 -5.94 2.88 -12.30
C LEU A 71 -6.43 4.12 -11.54
N TRP A 72 -5.71 5.24 -11.55
CA TRP A 72 -6.29 6.54 -11.17
C TRP A 72 -7.34 6.97 -12.21
N ASP A 73 -7.08 6.88 -13.50
CA ASP A 73 -8.05 7.27 -14.54
C ASP A 73 -9.17 6.24 -14.76
N PHE A 74 -9.07 5.01 -14.26
CA PHE A 74 -10.11 3.97 -14.35
C PHE A 74 -10.78 3.69 -12.99
N TYR A 75 -10.11 3.96 -11.88
CA TYR A 75 -10.63 3.77 -10.52
C TYR A 75 -10.92 5.12 -9.86
N VAL A 76 -10.12 6.17 -10.02
CA VAL A 76 -10.45 7.54 -9.52
C VAL A 76 -11.41 8.28 -10.48
N GLN A 77 -11.29 8.12 -11.80
CA GLN A 77 -12.26 8.72 -12.74
C GLN A 77 -13.63 8.03 -12.73
N ASP A 78 -13.71 6.73 -12.47
CA ASP A 78 -15.01 6.03 -12.36
C ASP A 78 -15.51 5.90 -10.92
N PHE A 79 -14.68 5.97 -9.87
CA PHE A 79 -15.13 5.87 -8.46
C PHE A 79 -15.22 7.24 -7.75
N VAL A 80 -14.28 8.17 -8.01
CA VAL A 80 -14.24 9.49 -7.35
C VAL A 80 -14.98 10.58 -8.15
N LEU A 81 -15.00 10.52 -9.49
CA LEU A 81 -15.87 11.42 -10.29
C LEU A 81 -17.32 10.93 -10.42
N MET A 82 -17.62 9.67 -10.08
CA MET A 82 -19.01 9.21 -9.89
C MET A 82 -19.68 9.84 -8.67
N GLU A 83 -18.92 10.30 -7.65
CA GLU A 83 -19.49 11.09 -6.55
C GLU A 83 -19.88 12.51 -6.98
N PHE A 84 -19.11 13.13 -7.88
CA PHE A 84 -19.39 14.50 -8.34
C PHE A 84 -20.47 14.58 -9.45
N ARG A 85 -20.84 13.46 -10.08
CA ARG A 85 -21.89 13.41 -11.12
C ARG A 85 -23.03 12.40 -10.83
N GLY A 86 -23.30 12.08 -9.57
CA GLY A 86 -24.52 11.34 -9.19
C GLY A 86 -24.53 9.85 -9.54
N GLY A 87 -23.36 9.22 -9.61
CA GLY A 87 -23.16 7.80 -9.90
C GLY A 87 -22.72 6.94 -8.70
N GLY A 88 -22.55 7.50 -7.50
CA GLY A 88 -22.21 6.77 -6.27
C GLY A 88 -23.22 5.70 -5.81
N LEU A 89 -24.23 5.41 -6.62
CA LEU A 89 -25.33 4.50 -6.32
C LEU A 89 -24.96 3.03 -6.56
N MET A 90 -24.14 2.63 -7.53
CA MET A 90 -24.12 1.20 -7.92
C MET A 90 -23.59 0.21 -6.88
N VAL A 91 -22.49 0.50 -6.17
CA VAL A 91 -21.92 -0.43 -5.17
C VAL A 91 -22.68 -0.37 -3.85
N TYR A 92 -23.09 0.82 -3.42
CA TYR A 92 -23.93 1.00 -2.23
C TYR A 92 -25.34 0.46 -2.44
N ASP A 93 -25.93 0.62 -3.62
CA ASP A 93 -27.22 0.03 -3.99
C ASP A 93 -27.12 -1.47 -4.17
N LEU A 94 -26.03 -1.99 -4.74
CA LEU A 94 -25.82 -3.43 -4.86
C LEU A 94 -25.64 -4.05 -3.47
N THR A 95 -24.81 -3.44 -2.62
CA THR A 95 -24.63 -3.87 -1.23
C THR A 95 -25.93 -3.75 -0.44
N GLY A 96 -26.68 -2.66 -0.65
CA GLY A 96 -28.00 -2.44 -0.05
C GLY A 96 -29.06 -3.42 -0.55
N ALA A 97 -29.06 -3.77 -1.84
CA ALA A 97 -29.98 -4.72 -2.45
C ALA A 97 -29.69 -6.16 -2.01
N ILE A 98 -28.42 -6.54 -1.96
CA ILE A 98 -27.96 -7.81 -1.38
C ILE A 98 -28.34 -7.84 0.11
N SER A 99 -28.01 -6.79 0.86
CA SER A 99 -28.30 -6.74 2.31
C SER A 99 -29.79 -6.76 2.62
N ALA A 100 -30.63 -6.07 1.84
CA ALA A 100 -32.08 -6.12 1.96
C ALA A 100 -32.65 -7.52 1.67
N SER A 101 -31.98 -8.29 0.81
CA SER A 101 -32.38 -9.65 0.45
C SER A 101 -31.99 -10.69 1.51
N PHE A 102 -30.81 -10.53 2.13
CA PHE A 102 -30.30 -11.49 3.14
C PHE A 102 -30.67 -11.12 4.58
N PHE A 103 -30.84 -9.84 4.89
CA PHE A 103 -31.12 -9.34 6.24
C PHE A 103 -32.44 -8.56 6.27
N LYS A 104 -33.52 -9.23 6.70
CA LYS A 104 -34.84 -8.61 6.92
C LYS A 104 -34.80 -7.41 7.90
N GLY A 105 -33.75 -7.31 8.72
CA GLY A 105 -33.52 -6.18 9.62
C GLY A 105 -33.02 -4.92 8.92
N TYR A 106 -32.38 -5.04 7.76
CA TYR A 106 -31.76 -3.93 7.03
C TYR A 106 -32.77 -2.84 6.65
N SER A 107 -33.97 -3.23 6.18
CA SER A 107 -35.00 -2.28 5.78
C SER A 107 -35.49 -1.39 6.93
N LYS A 108 -35.38 -1.88 8.18
CA LYS A 108 -35.81 -1.20 9.41
C LYS A 108 -34.75 -0.25 9.99
N LEU A 109 -33.53 -0.26 9.45
CA LEU A 109 -32.45 0.60 9.91
C LEU A 109 -32.66 2.06 9.51
N SER A 110 -32.18 2.97 10.35
CA SER A 110 -32.10 4.39 10.03
C SER A 110 -31.14 4.64 8.85
N ASN A 111 -31.23 5.80 8.21
CA ASN A 111 -30.35 6.13 7.08
C ASN A 111 -28.87 6.13 7.47
N LYS A 112 -28.55 6.52 8.71
CA LYS A 112 -27.17 6.49 9.23
C LYS A 112 -26.66 5.06 9.42
N GLU A 113 -27.48 4.19 9.98
CA GLU A 113 -27.12 2.77 10.14
C GLU A 113 -27.02 2.04 8.80
N LYS A 114 -27.86 2.38 7.81
CA LYS A 114 -27.73 1.84 6.45
C LYS A 114 -26.44 2.28 5.77
N LEU A 115 -26.04 3.54 5.98
CA LEU A 115 -24.77 4.05 5.49
C LEU A 115 -23.58 3.28 6.08
N GLU A 116 -23.55 3.13 7.41
CA GLU A 116 -22.50 2.35 8.09
C GLU A 116 -22.51 0.88 7.65
N TRP A 117 -23.69 0.27 7.55
CA TRP A 117 -23.87 -1.09 7.07
C TRP A 117 -23.27 -1.29 5.67
N ASN A 118 -23.62 -0.41 4.73
CA ASN A 118 -23.10 -0.50 3.38
C ASN A 118 -21.59 -0.24 3.33
N ASN A 119 -21.08 0.71 4.15
CA ASN A 119 -19.65 0.97 4.25
C ASN A 119 -18.87 -0.27 4.74
N ARG A 120 -19.42 -0.97 5.75
CA ARG A 120 -18.89 -2.25 6.23
C ARG A 120 -18.95 -3.36 5.18
N GLY A 121 -19.95 -3.34 4.30
CA GLY A 121 -20.00 -4.25 3.15
C GLY A 121 -18.85 -4.00 2.18
N PHE A 122 -18.56 -2.74 1.87
CA PHE A 122 -17.45 -2.36 0.99
C PHE A 122 -16.07 -2.75 1.58
N SER A 123 -15.87 -2.52 2.88
CA SER A 123 -14.64 -2.94 3.58
C SER A 123 -14.49 -4.47 3.67
N THR A 124 -15.59 -5.21 3.80
CA THR A 124 -15.58 -6.68 3.70
C THR A 124 -15.17 -7.16 2.31
N PHE A 125 -15.65 -6.53 1.24
CA PHE A 125 -15.22 -6.90 -0.11
C PHE A 125 -13.73 -6.63 -0.32
N HIS A 126 -13.26 -5.44 0.05
CA HIS A 126 -11.85 -5.06 -0.05
C HIS A 126 -10.95 -6.07 0.68
N SER A 127 -11.22 -6.31 1.96
CA SER A 127 -10.43 -7.22 2.80
C SER A 127 -10.34 -8.64 2.26
N ILE A 128 -11.42 -9.19 1.70
CA ILE A 128 -11.39 -10.53 1.08
C ILE A 128 -10.45 -10.53 -0.14
N VAL A 129 -10.56 -9.52 -1.01
CA VAL A 129 -9.73 -9.41 -2.22
C VAL A 129 -8.25 -9.30 -1.86
N VAL A 130 -7.90 -8.40 -0.94
CA VAL A 130 -6.50 -8.16 -0.59
C VAL A 130 -5.93 -9.28 0.27
N ALA A 131 -6.69 -9.89 1.17
CA ALA A 131 -6.20 -11.04 1.93
C ALA A 131 -5.93 -12.24 1.01
N ALA A 132 -6.80 -12.50 0.04
CA ALA A 132 -6.57 -13.56 -0.95
C ALA A 132 -5.36 -13.25 -1.84
N GLY A 133 -5.23 -12.00 -2.30
CA GLY A 133 -4.09 -11.53 -3.08
C GLY A 133 -2.77 -11.64 -2.31
N SER A 134 -2.75 -11.21 -1.05
CA SER A 134 -1.61 -11.32 -0.15
C SER A 134 -1.22 -12.78 0.08
N LEU A 135 -2.19 -13.66 0.37
CA LEU A 135 -1.93 -15.08 0.58
C LEU A 135 -1.31 -15.73 -0.66
N TYR A 136 -1.85 -15.42 -1.84
CA TYR A 136 -1.31 -15.89 -3.10
C TYR A 136 0.13 -15.42 -3.29
N LEU A 137 0.40 -14.13 -3.13
CA LEU A 137 1.74 -13.57 -3.34
C LEU A 137 2.76 -14.08 -2.32
N LEU A 138 2.37 -14.21 -1.05
CA LEU A 138 3.25 -14.62 0.05
C LEU A 138 3.57 -16.13 0.03
N LEU A 139 2.59 -16.98 -0.28
CA LEU A 139 2.73 -18.44 -0.08
C LEU A 139 2.69 -19.26 -1.36
N ILE A 140 2.06 -18.77 -2.41
CA ILE A 140 1.79 -19.56 -3.63
C ILE A 140 2.68 -19.10 -4.78
N SER A 141 2.91 -17.80 -4.90
CA SER A 141 3.75 -17.23 -5.95
C SER A 141 5.24 -17.36 -5.60
N ASP A 142 6.07 -17.47 -6.64
CA ASP A 142 7.53 -17.46 -6.48
C ASP A 142 8.11 -16.04 -6.27
N LEU A 143 7.26 -15.02 -6.10
CA LEU A 143 7.68 -13.61 -6.06
C LEU A 143 8.69 -13.32 -4.94
N PHE A 144 8.48 -13.89 -3.76
CA PHE A 144 9.31 -13.61 -2.57
C PHE A 144 10.23 -14.77 -2.18
N VAL A 145 10.39 -15.78 -3.03
CA VAL A 145 11.36 -16.86 -2.83
C VAL A 145 12.76 -16.28 -2.92
N ASP A 146 13.65 -16.61 -1.98
CA ASP A 146 15.03 -16.11 -2.00
C ASP A 146 15.77 -16.56 -3.26
N SER A 147 16.52 -15.63 -3.86
CA SER A 147 17.41 -15.89 -5.00
C SER A 147 18.80 -15.34 -4.66
N GLU A 148 19.85 -16.01 -5.12
CA GLU A 148 21.25 -15.64 -4.79
C GLU A 148 21.58 -14.18 -5.15
N ASP A 149 20.93 -13.63 -6.17
CA ASP A 149 21.25 -12.31 -6.72
C ASP A 149 20.36 -11.16 -6.19
N VAL A 150 19.19 -11.45 -5.59
CA VAL A 150 18.20 -10.43 -5.21
C VAL A 150 17.48 -10.80 -3.91
N LEU A 151 17.59 -9.91 -2.91
CA LEU A 151 16.85 -9.97 -1.66
C LEU A 151 15.34 -9.83 -1.90
N PHE A 152 14.52 -10.64 -1.21
CA PHE A 152 13.05 -10.59 -1.30
C PHE A 152 12.47 -9.19 -1.05
N VAL A 153 13.15 -8.36 -0.24
CA VAL A 153 12.75 -6.97 0.06
C VAL A 153 12.73 -6.09 -1.19
N ASN A 154 13.54 -6.41 -2.21
CA ASN A 154 13.65 -5.63 -3.45
C ASN A 154 12.84 -6.23 -4.60
N LYS A 155 11.94 -7.18 -4.32
CA LYS A 155 11.12 -7.84 -5.34
C LYS A 155 9.74 -7.19 -5.43
N SER A 156 9.32 -6.94 -6.66
CA SER A 156 7.97 -6.50 -7.01
C SER A 156 7.50 -7.16 -8.30
N SER A 157 6.20 -7.09 -8.55
CA SER A 157 5.55 -7.53 -9.77
C SER A 157 4.39 -6.59 -10.10
N THR A 158 3.93 -6.61 -11.36
CA THR A 158 2.73 -5.85 -11.74
C THR A 158 1.51 -6.27 -10.93
N LEU A 159 1.37 -7.56 -10.60
CA LEU A 159 0.25 -8.06 -9.80
C LEU A 159 0.30 -7.52 -8.37
N SER A 160 1.47 -7.52 -7.74
CA SER A 160 1.64 -6.98 -6.39
C SER A 160 1.39 -5.47 -6.34
N GLU A 161 1.93 -4.72 -7.29
CA GLU A 161 1.67 -3.29 -7.41
C GLU A 161 0.18 -2.98 -7.65
N THR A 162 -0.51 -3.82 -8.45
CA THR A 162 -1.95 -3.69 -8.69
C THR A 162 -2.77 -3.90 -7.41
N ILE A 163 -2.49 -4.95 -6.64
CA ILE A 163 -3.21 -5.23 -5.37
C ILE A 163 -2.99 -4.08 -4.37
N MET A 164 -1.76 -3.59 -4.25
CA MET A 164 -1.44 -2.42 -3.43
C MET A 164 -2.14 -1.14 -3.92
N GLY A 165 -2.27 -0.96 -5.23
CA GLY A 165 -3.06 0.14 -5.83
C GLY A 165 -4.55 0.06 -5.47
N VAL A 166 -5.14 -1.14 -5.50
CA VAL A 166 -6.53 -1.38 -5.04
C VAL A 166 -6.69 -0.98 -3.56
N SER A 167 -5.72 -1.28 -2.70
CA SER A 167 -5.71 -0.85 -1.30
C SER A 167 -5.61 0.65 -1.12
N ILE A 168 -4.76 1.35 -1.88
CA ILE A 168 -4.70 2.82 -1.82
C ILE A 168 -6.04 3.43 -2.21
N GLY A 169 -6.63 2.96 -3.32
CA GLY A 169 -7.94 3.44 -3.78
C GLY A 169 -9.03 3.26 -2.72
N TYR A 170 -9.12 2.05 -2.15
CA TYR A 170 -10.05 1.76 -1.06
C TYR A 170 -9.81 2.65 0.17
N PHE A 171 -8.58 2.71 0.68
CA PHE A 171 -8.28 3.47 1.90
C PHE A 171 -8.52 4.96 1.73
N LEU A 172 -8.29 5.51 0.54
CA LEU A 172 -8.59 6.91 0.25
C LEU A 172 -10.10 7.17 0.28
N SER A 173 -10.89 6.31 -0.36
CA SER A 173 -12.36 6.42 -0.35
C SER A 173 -12.94 6.25 1.05
N ASP A 174 -12.49 5.24 1.81
CA ASP A 174 -12.98 5.02 3.18
C ASP A 174 -12.57 6.17 4.11
N LEU A 175 -11.35 6.70 3.96
CA LEU A 175 -10.91 7.88 4.72
C LEU A 175 -11.75 9.12 4.39
N ALA A 176 -12.03 9.37 3.11
CA ALA A 176 -12.90 10.48 2.70
C ALA A 176 -14.29 10.35 3.32
N MET A 177 -14.86 9.14 3.31
CA MET A 177 -16.15 8.83 3.92
C MET A 177 -16.16 9.03 5.43
N ILE A 178 -15.11 8.57 6.12
CA ILE A 178 -14.95 8.75 7.57
C ILE A 178 -14.87 10.23 7.93
N ILE A 179 -14.10 11.02 7.17
CA ILE A 179 -13.96 12.47 7.40
C ILE A 179 -15.29 13.19 7.13
N TYR A 180 -15.95 12.88 6.01
CA TYR A 180 -17.21 13.53 5.62
C TYR A 180 -18.33 13.25 6.62
N ASN A 181 -18.40 12.03 7.13
CA ASN A 181 -19.42 11.61 8.09
C ASN A 181 -18.92 11.65 9.54
N TYR A 182 -17.79 12.27 9.84
CA TYR A 182 -17.20 12.28 11.18
C TYR A 182 -18.16 12.94 12.18
N PRO A 183 -18.40 12.36 13.37
CA PRO A 183 -17.79 11.15 13.95
C PRO A 183 -18.62 9.86 13.80
N ALA A 184 -19.58 9.80 12.86
CA ALA A 184 -20.56 8.72 12.78
C ALA A 184 -20.01 7.37 12.27
N LEU A 185 -18.94 7.37 11.47
CA LEU A 185 -18.39 6.15 10.85
C LEU A 185 -17.07 5.64 11.50
N GLY A 186 -16.46 6.41 12.41
CA GLY A 186 -15.21 6.04 13.05
C GLY A 186 -14.58 7.16 13.87
N GLY A 187 -13.67 6.78 14.77
CA GLY A 187 -12.83 7.70 15.55
C GLY A 187 -11.50 8.07 14.86
N ILE A 188 -10.68 8.83 15.58
CA ILE A 188 -9.36 9.29 15.11
C ILE A 188 -8.39 8.13 14.82
N GLU A 189 -8.57 7.00 15.51
CA GLU A 189 -7.81 5.78 15.30
C GLU A 189 -7.94 5.25 13.87
N TYR A 190 -9.11 5.39 13.24
CA TYR A 190 -9.32 4.97 11.85
C TYR A 190 -8.60 5.92 10.89
N ILE A 191 -8.62 7.23 11.17
CA ILE A 191 -7.90 8.23 10.37
C ILE A 191 -6.39 7.93 10.40
N LEU A 192 -5.84 7.67 11.58
CA LEU A 192 -4.43 7.32 11.74
C LEU A 192 -4.08 5.99 11.07
N HIS A 193 -4.93 4.97 11.26
CA HIS A 193 -4.75 3.66 10.64
C HIS A 193 -4.71 3.75 9.11
N HIS A 194 -5.68 4.44 8.51
CA HIS A 194 -5.74 4.63 7.05
C HIS A 194 -4.58 5.48 6.54
N GLY A 195 -4.25 6.57 7.23
CA GLY A 195 -3.15 7.45 6.86
C GLY A 195 -1.80 6.73 6.88
N LEU A 196 -1.50 5.98 7.95
CA LEU A 196 -0.26 5.21 8.06
C LEU A 196 -0.20 4.06 7.05
N SER A 197 -1.32 3.38 6.80
CA SER A 197 -1.38 2.30 5.82
C SER A 197 -1.12 2.82 4.41
N MET A 198 -1.81 3.89 3.99
CA MET A 198 -1.58 4.52 2.69
C MET A 198 -0.15 5.05 2.56
N PHE A 199 0.38 5.72 3.59
CA PHE A 199 1.76 6.20 3.58
C PHE A 199 2.74 5.04 3.34
N SER A 200 2.58 3.94 4.06
CA SER A 200 3.46 2.76 3.95
C SER A 200 3.39 2.12 2.56
N ILE A 201 2.18 1.95 2.01
CA ILE A 201 1.98 1.36 0.67
C ILE A 201 2.55 2.28 -0.41
N VAL A 202 2.30 3.60 -0.34
CA VAL A 202 2.85 4.57 -1.28
C VAL A 202 4.37 4.57 -1.25
N GLN A 203 5.00 4.54 -0.06
CA GLN A 203 6.46 4.46 0.03
C GLN A 203 6.99 3.15 -0.59
N SER A 204 6.30 2.03 -0.38
CA SER A 204 6.66 0.74 -0.99
C SER A 204 6.52 0.74 -2.52
N LEU A 205 5.48 1.36 -3.07
CA LEU A 205 5.31 1.55 -4.52
C LEU A 205 6.39 2.46 -5.12
N LEU A 206 6.67 3.60 -4.49
CA LEU A 206 7.63 4.58 -5.01
C LEU A 206 9.07 4.06 -4.96
N SER A 207 9.41 3.29 -3.94
CA SER A 207 10.74 2.68 -3.80
C SER A 207 10.90 1.38 -4.58
N GLY A 208 9.79 0.70 -4.92
CA GLY A 208 9.80 -0.67 -5.44
C GLY A 208 10.29 -1.71 -4.41
N GLN A 209 10.29 -1.36 -3.12
CA GLN A 209 10.88 -2.16 -2.05
C GLN A 209 9.87 -2.45 -0.93
N ALA A 210 10.19 -3.39 -0.06
CA ALA A 210 9.43 -3.78 1.13
C ALA A 210 8.01 -4.31 0.88
N GLN A 211 7.67 -4.70 -0.36
CA GLN A 211 6.34 -5.20 -0.71
C GLN A 211 5.95 -6.45 0.10
N PHE A 212 6.91 -7.33 0.41
CA PHE A 212 6.68 -8.49 1.28
C PHE A 212 6.04 -8.11 2.63
N TYR A 213 6.56 -7.07 3.29
CA TYR A 213 6.03 -6.61 4.57
C TYR A 213 4.66 -5.95 4.42
N ILE A 214 4.43 -5.23 3.31
CA ILE A 214 3.11 -4.69 2.99
C ILE A 214 2.08 -5.81 2.84
N PHE A 215 2.41 -6.92 2.16
CA PHE A 215 1.48 -8.05 2.03
C PHE A 215 1.23 -8.80 3.34
N ILE A 216 2.21 -8.87 4.24
CA ILE A 216 1.95 -9.39 5.60
C ILE A 216 0.88 -8.53 6.28
N VAL A 217 1.03 -7.20 6.25
CA VAL A 217 0.05 -6.28 6.86
C VAL A 217 -1.30 -6.38 6.16
N LEU A 218 -1.35 -6.35 4.83
CA LEU A 218 -2.59 -6.50 4.06
C LEU A 218 -3.27 -7.86 4.26
N PHE A 219 -2.52 -8.92 4.60
CA PHE A 219 -3.14 -10.19 4.96
C PHE A 219 -3.93 -10.12 6.27
N THR A 220 -3.52 -9.28 7.23
CA THR A 220 -4.24 -9.13 8.51
C THR A 220 -5.65 -8.55 8.37
N GLU A 221 -5.95 -7.92 7.22
CA GLU A 221 -7.31 -7.51 6.85
C GLU A 221 -8.30 -8.67 6.76
N ILE A 222 -7.83 -9.93 6.72
CA ILE A 222 -8.71 -11.11 6.78
C ILE A 222 -9.59 -11.14 8.04
N THR A 223 -9.24 -10.38 9.09
CA THR A 223 -10.07 -10.23 10.29
C THR A 223 -11.27 -9.29 10.10
N THR A 224 -11.20 -8.35 9.15
CA THR A 224 -12.23 -7.33 8.86
C THR A 224 -13.60 -7.91 8.52
N PRO A 225 -13.74 -8.95 7.67
CA PRO A 225 -15.01 -9.63 7.43
C PRO A 225 -15.67 -10.15 8.71
N PHE A 226 -14.90 -10.67 9.66
CA PHE A 226 -15.43 -11.18 10.93
C PHE A 226 -15.86 -10.05 11.86
N VAL A 227 -15.10 -8.94 11.92
CA VAL A 227 -15.50 -7.74 12.67
C VAL A 227 -16.82 -7.17 12.13
N ASN A 228 -16.92 -7.04 10.81
CA ASN A 228 -18.11 -6.52 10.16
C ASN A 228 -19.31 -7.46 10.31
N LEU A 229 -19.14 -8.77 10.11
CA LEU A 229 -20.23 -9.74 10.31
C LEU A 229 -20.74 -9.71 11.76
N ARG A 230 -19.84 -9.57 12.74
CA ARG A 230 -20.24 -9.42 14.14
C ARG A 230 -21.11 -8.20 14.35
N TRP A 231 -20.72 -7.06 13.78
CA TRP A 231 -21.49 -5.82 13.86
C TRP A 231 -22.85 -5.96 13.16
N HIS A 232 -22.90 -6.55 11.96
CA HIS A 232 -24.15 -6.80 11.22
C HIS A 232 -25.13 -7.64 12.04
N LEU A 233 -24.64 -8.70 12.68
CA LEU A 233 -25.45 -9.56 13.54
C LEU A 233 -25.92 -8.83 14.80
N ASP A 234 -25.11 -7.93 15.36
CA ASP A 234 -25.49 -7.13 16.51
C ASP A 234 -26.65 -6.19 16.18
N VAL A 235 -26.48 -5.38 15.14
CA VAL A 235 -27.49 -4.42 14.67
C VAL A 235 -28.77 -5.12 14.21
N ALA A 236 -28.67 -6.34 13.69
CA ALA A 236 -29.83 -7.17 13.35
C ALA A 236 -30.53 -7.81 14.57
N GLY A 237 -30.05 -7.59 15.80
CA GLY A 237 -30.61 -8.18 17.03
C GLY A 237 -30.25 -9.66 17.23
N LEU A 238 -29.20 -10.16 16.58
CA LEU A 238 -28.78 -11.57 16.54
C LEU A 238 -27.54 -11.88 17.41
N LYS A 239 -27.26 -11.06 18.42
CA LYS A 239 -26.15 -11.27 19.40
C LYS A 239 -26.15 -12.66 20.04
N ASN A 240 -27.33 -13.23 20.28
CA ASN A 240 -27.48 -14.53 20.95
C ASN A 240 -27.43 -15.73 19.99
N SER A 241 -27.19 -15.50 18.70
CA SER A 241 -27.13 -16.57 17.69
C SER A 241 -25.83 -17.39 17.80
N LYS A 242 -25.89 -18.68 17.44
CA LYS A 242 -24.69 -19.52 17.34
C LYS A 242 -23.65 -18.94 16.37
N LEU A 243 -24.12 -18.32 15.28
CA LEU A 243 -23.27 -17.67 14.29
C LEU A 243 -22.45 -16.51 14.89
N TYR A 244 -23.06 -15.68 15.75
CA TYR A 244 -22.36 -14.60 16.45
C TYR A 244 -21.23 -15.12 17.34
N ILE A 245 -21.46 -16.26 18.01
CA ILE A 245 -20.45 -16.93 18.86
C ILE A 245 -19.33 -17.52 18.01
N TYR A 246 -19.65 -18.33 17.00
CA TYR A 246 -18.63 -18.94 16.12
C TYR A 246 -17.80 -17.89 15.39
N ASN A 247 -18.43 -16.81 14.92
CA ASN A 247 -17.71 -15.67 14.33
C ASN A 247 -16.76 -15.02 15.33
N GLY A 248 -17.16 -14.87 16.60
CA GLY A 248 -16.28 -14.35 17.65
C GLY A 248 -15.06 -15.24 17.92
N VAL A 249 -15.24 -16.56 17.90
CA VAL A 249 -14.12 -17.52 18.03
C VAL A 249 -13.20 -17.45 16.81
N ALA A 250 -13.75 -17.40 15.60
CA ALA A 250 -12.96 -17.28 14.37
C ALA A 250 -12.17 -15.96 14.33
N LEU A 251 -12.78 -14.84 14.74
CA LEU A 251 -12.12 -13.55 14.88
C LEU A 251 -10.95 -13.62 15.88
N PHE A 252 -11.17 -14.25 17.05
CA PHE A 252 -10.11 -14.41 18.05
C PHE A 252 -8.94 -15.23 17.51
N ILE A 253 -9.21 -16.35 16.83
CA ILE A 253 -8.16 -17.18 16.20
C ILE A 253 -7.42 -16.39 15.12
N GLY A 254 -8.15 -15.67 14.26
CA GLY A 254 -7.56 -14.85 13.20
C GLY A 254 -6.69 -13.70 13.72
N TRP A 255 -6.87 -13.28 14.99
CA TRP A 255 -6.02 -12.27 15.63
C TRP A 255 -4.73 -12.86 16.23
N LEU A 256 -4.67 -14.18 16.45
CA LEU A 256 -3.49 -14.85 17.03
C LEU A 256 -2.41 -15.20 15.99
N VAL A 257 -2.69 -14.95 14.70
CA VAL A 257 -1.80 -15.22 13.56
C VAL A 257 -1.32 -13.88 13.01
#